data_AF-A0A3S4KX22-F1
#
_entry.id   AF-A0A3S4KX22-F1
#
_cell.length_a   1.000
_cell.length_b   1.000
_cell.length_c   1.000
_cell.angle_alpha   90.00
_cell.angle_beta   90.00
_cell.angle_gamma   90.00
#
_symmetry.space_group_name_H-M   'P 1'
#
loop_
_entity.id
_entity.type
_entity.pdbx_description
1 polymer ?
#
loop_
_entity_poly.entity_id
_entity_poly.type
_entity_poly.pdbx_seq_one_letter_code
_entity_poly.pdbx_strand_id
1 'polypeptide(L)'
;MKKHLLALCLLPVLGLSSVPASFAANTAINPQNVSTAPSIPADKLQSLPWIPLMPPVSQDVVLTASSASLNVGELSGSVAAFVLPADQGSLEITLSSLVKDLSVYAPNVLILDGQMQPSAFFPSSYFQYQKPGMTSGNRLENVMKLTPMMGQKQIYMLVYTTKRDLAETTRMINPAKLYAEGANNAIPDVADPVARHSGQGTLAVQVKTEQNSGNIMIGKIFGGSDAKPVVVGNVAPPTAYSAPAAAPAPAAAPAPAPAPAAKSEPMLNDTESYFNHAIKQAVDKGDIDKALKLLNEAERLGSTSARKTFISSVKGKG
;
A
#
# COMPACT_ATOMS: atom_id res chain seq x y z
N MET A 1 75.40 -45.69 46.07
CA MET A 1 74.90 -44.98 47.27
C MET A 1 74.76 -43.50 46.96
N LYS A 2 73.52 -42.97 46.99
CA LYS A 2 73.11 -41.66 47.54
C LYS A 2 71.65 -41.41 47.11
N LYS A 3 70.75 -41.52 48.07
CA LYS A 3 69.35 -41.08 48.02
C LYS A 3 69.34 -39.59 48.38
N HIS A 4 68.40 -38.80 47.85
CA HIS A 4 67.61 -37.83 48.62
C HIS A 4 66.38 -37.39 47.81
N LEU A 5 65.20 -37.53 48.45
CA LEU A 5 63.93 -36.93 48.07
C LEU A 5 64.04 -35.39 48.07
N LEU A 6 63.20 -34.70 47.28
CA LEU A 6 62.32 -33.66 47.83
C LEU A 6 61.15 -33.36 46.88
N ALA A 7 59.99 -33.13 47.51
CA ALA A 7 58.69 -32.82 46.93
C ALA A 7 58.60 -31.42 46.31
N LEU A 8 57.69 -31.19 45.35
CA LEU A 8 57.06 -29.87 45.20
C LEU A 8 55.76 -29.86 44.37
N CYS A 9 54.71 -29.36 45.02
CA CYS A 9 53.50 -28.66 44.52
C CYS A 9 52.50 -29.36 43.57
N LEU A 10 51.39 -29.81 44.16
CA LEU A 10 50.06 -29.74 43.54
C LEU A 10 49.61 -28.27 43.44
N LEU A 11 49.29 -27.80 42.23
CA LEU A 11 48.49 -26.60 41.98
C LEU A 11 47.20 -27.03 41.26
N PRO A 12 46.00 -26.67 41.74
CA PRO A 12 44.78 -26.82 40.95
C PRO A 12 44.70 -25.66 39.96
N VAL A 13 44.90 -25.93 38.68
CA VAL A 13 44.55 -24.98 37.62
C VAL A 13 43.03 -24.99 37.49
N LEU A 14 42.39 -23.95 38.02
CA LEU A 14 41.03 -23.56 37.64
C LEU A 14 41.04 -23.16 36.17
N GLY A 15 40.73 -24.11 35.30
CA GLY A 15 40.34 -23.84 33.92
C GLY A 15 38.87 -23.45 33.86
N LEU A 16 38.58 -22.16 33.97
CA LEU A 16 37.36 -21.59 33.39
C LEU A 16 37.58 -21.51 31.88
N SER A 17 37.23 -22.57 31.16
CA SER A 17 37.10 -22.53 29.70
C SER A 17 35.63 -22.70 29.35
N SER A 18 35.02 -21.55 29.09
CA SER A 18 34.16 -21.28 27.94
C SER A 18 33.13 -22.36 27.58
N VAL A 19 31.88 -22.09 27.94
CA VAL A 19 30.70 -22.62 27.25
C VAL A 19 30.88 -22.40 25.74
N PRO A 20 30.82 -23.44 24.89
CA PRO A 20 30.77 -23.22 23.46
C PRO A 20 29.45 -22.51 23.13
N ALA A 21 29.57 -21.34 22.51
CA ALA A 21 28.47 -20.62 21.91
C ALA A 21 27.71 -21.57 20.98
N SER A 22 26.45 -21.82 21.30
CA SER A 22 25.51 -22.42 20.37
C SER A 22 25.39 -21.47 19.19
N PHE A 23 26.12 -21.75 18.11
CA PHE A 23 25.80 -21.20 16.80
C PHE A 23 24.38 -21.65 16.48
N ALA A 24 23.42 -20.73 16.59
CA ALA A 24 22.08 -20.95 16.09
C ALA A 24 22.24 -21.29 14.60
N ALA A 25 21.92 -22.54 14.25
CA ALA A 25 21.88 -22.99 12.88
C ALA A 25 20.99 -22.03 12.09
N ASN A 26 21.46 -21.66 10.90
CA ASN A 26 20.71 -20.86 9.94
C ASN A 26 19.57 -21.74 9.37
N THR A 27 18.59 -22.07 10.21
CA THR A 27 17.34 -22.70 9.78
C THR A 27 16.71 -21.74 8.81
N ALA A 28 16.42 -22.22 7.59
CA ALA A 28 15.59 -21.51 6.64
C ALA A 28 14.32 -21.06 7.37
N ILE A 29 14.25 -19.77 7.71
CA ILE A 29 13.10 -19.22 8.38
C ILE A 29 11.96 -19.38 7.38
N ASN A 30 10.90 -20.06 7.77
CA ASN A 30 9.67 -20.08 7.00
C ASN A 30 8.83 -18.96 7.60
N PRO A 31 8.37 -17.96 6.83
CA PRO A 31 7.57 -16.87 7.40
C PRO A 31 6.28 -17.36 8.05
N GLN A 32 5.80 -18.57 7.72
CA GLN A 32 4.67 -19.23 8.39
C GLN A 32 5.03 -19.86 9.75
N ASN A 33 6.32 -20.04 10.04
CA ASN A 33 6.78 -20.49 11.35
C ASN A 33 6.87 -19.29 12.30
N VAL A 34 5.75 -19.00 12.96
CA VAL A 34 5.62 -17.90 13.93
C VAL A 34 6.19 -18.23 15.31
N SER A 35 6.85 -19.38 15.50
CA SER A 35 7.43 -19.74 16.81
C SER A 35 8.53 -18.78 17.27
N THR A 36 9.16 -18.06 16.34
CA THR A 36 10.19 -17.04 16.64
C THR A 36 9.62 -15.63 16.69
N ALA A 37 8.31 -15.46 16.46
CA ALA A 37 7.66 -14.17 16.57
C ALA A 37 7.54 -13.76 18.04
N PRO A 38 7.62 -12.45 18.36
CA PRO A 38 7.39 -11.98 19.71
C PRO A 38 5.93 -12.17 20.10
N SER A 39 5.69 -12.62 21.34
CA SER A 39 4.36 -12.66 21.92
C SER A 39 3.96 -11.27 22.42
N ILE A 40 3.08 -10.59 21.68
CA ILE A 40 2.57 -9.26 22.03
C ILE A 40 1.19 -9.41 22.68
N PRO A 41 0.98 -8.89 23.90
CA PRO A 41 -0.32 -8.92 24.56
C PRO A 41 -1.44 -8.26 23.73
N ALA A 42 -2.64 -8.86 23.75
CA ALA A 42 -3.77 -8.39 22.95
C ALA A 42 -4.21 -6.97 23.30
N ASP A 43 -4.15 -6.57 24.57
CA ASP A 43 -4.47 -5.21 25.01
C ASP A 43 -3.54 -4.16 24.38
N LYS A 44 -2.26 -4.49 24.22
CA LYS A 44 -1.28 -3.62 23.56
C LYS A 44 -1.54 -3.51 22.07
N LEU A 45 -1.84 -4.63 21.40
CA LEU A 45 -2.20 -4.62 19.99
C LEU A 45 -3.47 -3.80 19.71
N GLN A 46 -4.48 -3.92 20.56
CA GLN A 46 -5.74 -3.17 20.42
C GLN A 46 -5.58 -1.65 20.62
N SER A 47 -4.57 -1.23 21.39
CA SER A 47 -4.30 0.20 21.65
C SER A 47 -3.58 0.93 20.50
N LEU A 48 -3.10 0.21 19.48
CA LEU A 48 -2.35 0.81 18.38
C LEU A 48 -3.26 1.60 17.42
N PRO A 49 -2.74 2.69 16.82
CA PRO A 49 -3.43 3.42 15.75
C PRO A 49 -3.34 2.63 14.44
N TRP A 50 -4.28 1.73 14.22
CA TRP A 50 -4.34 0.91 13.01
C TRP A 50 -4.78 1.71 11.78
N ILE A 51 -3.91 1.82 10.78
CA ILE A 51 -4.14 2.56 9.53
C ILE A 51 -4.73 1.61 8.48
N PRO A 52 -5.95 1.85 7.95
CA PRO A 52 -6.52 1.01 6.90
C PRO A 52 -5.80 1.24 5.56
N LEU A 53 -5.41 0.16 4.89
CA LEU A 53 -4.81 0.16 3.55
C LEU A 53 -5.73 -0.58 2.58
N MET A 54 -6.37 0.16 1.66
CA MET A 54 -7.28 -0.40 0.64
C MET A 54 -6.56 -0.57 -0.70
N PRO A 55 -6.26 -1.80 -1.16
CA PRO A 55 -5.54 -2.04 -2.41
C PRO A 55 -6.33 -1.60 -3.66
N PRO A 56 -5.66 -1.13 -4.73
CA PRO A 56 -4.24 -0.83 -4.78
C PRO A 56 -3.93 0.49 -4.06
N VAL A 57 -2.92 0.49 -3.18
CA VAL A 57 -2.50 1.68 -2.43
C VAL A 57 -0.99 1.78 -2.33
N SER A 58 -0.48 3.01 -2.30
CA SER A 58 0.88 3.35 -1.93
C SER A 58 0.82 4.39 -0.81
N GLN A 59 1.38 4.06 0.35
CA GLN A 59 1.31 4.87 1.56
C GLN A 59 2.70 5.08 2.13
N ASP A 60 3.07 6.35 2.34
CA ASP A 60 4.28 6.71 3.08
C ASP A 60 3.93 6.94 4.56
N VAL A 61 4.77 6.43 5.45
CA VAL A 61 4.65 6.57 6.91
C VAL A 61 5.98 7.04 7.48
N VAL A 62 5.95 8.20 8.13
CA VAL A 62 7.12 8.74 8.84
C VAL A 62 7.04 8.30 10.30
N LEU A 63 8.01 7.51 10.73
CA LEU A 63 8.19 7.05 12.10
C LEU A 63 9.12 8.02 12.83
N THR A 64 8.55 8.76 13.78
CA THR A 64 9.27 9.72 14.64
C THR A 64 9.16 9.29 16.10
N ALA A 65 9.88 9.97 17.00
CA ALA A 65 9.79 9.75 18.44
C ALA A 65 8.37 9.97 19.04
N SER A 66 7.48 10.67 18.31
CA SER A 66 6.09 10.87 18.72
C SER A 66 5.11 9.84 18.13
N SER A 67 5.58 8.98 17.22
CA SER A 67 4.78 7.87 16.71
C SER A 67 4.48 6.85 17.82
N ALA A 68 3.49 5.98 17.58
CA ALA A 68 3.18 4.89 18.51
C ALA A 68 4.43 4.02 18.75
N SER A 69 4.58 3.49 19.96
CA SER A 69 5.65 2.58 20.34
C SER A 69 5.10 1.43 21.18
N LEU A 70 5.79 0.30 21.14
CA LEU A 70 5.47 -0.90 21.92
C LEU A 70 6.66 -1.28 22.78
N ASN A 71 6.51 -1.16 24.09
CA ASN A 71 7.52 -1.58 25.06
C ASN A 71 7.22 -3.01 25.54
N VAL A 72 7.41 -3.99 24.65
CA VAL A 72 7.15 -5.41 24.92
C VAL A 72 8.37 -6.25 24.55
N GLY A 73 8.99 -6.89 25.54
CA GLY A 73 10.18 -7.73 25.31
C GLY A 73 11.34 -6.96 24.66
N GLU A 74 11.76 -7.42 23.48
CA GLU A 74 12.86 -6.85 22.69
C GLU A 74 12.42 -5.75 21.70
N LEU A 75 11.12 -5.48 21.58
CA LEU A 75 10.61 -4.40 20.72
C LEU A 75 11.13 -3.05 21.24
N SER A 76 11.55 -2.21 20.30
CA SER A 76 12.10 -0.90 20.60
C SER A 76 11.82 0.08 19.46
N GLY A 77 11.65 1.36 19.79
CA GLY A 77 11.39 2.41 18.82
C GLY A 77 9.92 2.51 18.39
N SER A 78 9.72 3.27 17.32
CA SER A 78 8.40 3.57 16.78
C SER A 78 7.86 2.41 15.95
N VAL A 79 6.54 2.22 15.94
CA VAL A 79 5.86 1.15 15.20
C VAL A 79 4.86 1.72 14.21
N ALA A 80 4.61 0.99 13.12
CA ALA A 80 3.51 1.25 12.20
C ALA A 80 2.55 0.05 12.21
N ALA A 81 1.26 0.34 12.28
CA ALA A 81 0.21 -0.68 12.38
C ALA A 81 -0.81 -0.47 11.26
N PHE A 82 -1.07 -1.51 10.48
CA PHE A 82 -1.93 -1.45 9.30
C PHE A 82 -3.03 -2.51 9.32
N VAL A 83 -4.21 -2.18 8.81
CA VAL A 83 -5.29 -3.13 8.53
C VAL A 83 -5.40 -3.31 7.02
N LEU A 84 -5.44 -4.56 6.56
CA LEU A 84 -5.59 -4.87 5.14
C LEU A 84 -6.84 -5.74 4.92
N PRO A 85 -7.62 -5.51 3.83
CA PRO A 85 -8.73 -6.38 3.49
C PRO A 85 -8.20 -7.77 3.12
N ALA A 86 -8.89 -8.80 3.58
CA ALA A 86 -8.52 -10.20 3.38
C ALA A 86 -9.53 -10.98 2.51
N ASP A 87 -10.57 -10.29 2.04
CA ASP A 87 -11.65 -10.83 1.22
C ASP A 87 -11.45 -10.59 -0.29
N GLN A 88 -10.32 -10.01 -0.70
CA GLN A 88 -10.00 -9.64 -2.08
C GLN A 88 -8.95 -10.56 -2.75
N GLY A 89 -8.78 -11.78 -2.23
CA GLY A 89 -7.79 -12.74 -2.71
C GLY A 89 -6.38 -12.48 -2.18
N SER A 90 -5.37 -13.00 -2.90
CA SER A 90 -3.96 -12.85 -2.52
C SER A 90 -3.51 -11.39 -2.59
N LEU A 91 -2.75 -10.98 -1.59
CA LEU A 91 -2.14 -9.66 -1.46
C LEU A 91 -0.65 -9.74 -1.78
N GLU A 92 -0.15 -8.79 -2.57
CA GLU A 92 1.28 -8.52 -2.72
C GLU A 92 1.59 -7.19 -2.02
N ILE A 93 2.44 -7.25 -1.00
CA ILE A 93 2.82 -6.12 -0.15
C ILE A 93 4.31 -5.86 -0.32
N THR A 94 4.67 -4.70 -0.84
CA THR A 94 6.06 -4.23 -0.85
C THR A 94 6.25 -3.26 0.30
N LEU A 95 7.08 -3.63 1.27
CA LEU A 95 7.47 -2.75 2.37
C LEU A 95 8.92 -2.30 2.14
N SER A 96 9.09 -0.98 2.02
CA SER A 96 10.37 -0.29 1.86
C SER A 96 10.67 0.57 3.07
N SER A 97 11.89 0.51 3.59
CA SER A 97 12.43 1.42 4.60
C SER A 97 13.53 2.26 3.98
N LEU A 98 13.29 3.57 3.84
CA LEU A 98 14.19 4.47 3.12
C LEU A 98 15.42 4.80 3.97
N VAL A 99 16.59 4.78 3.33
CA VAL A 99 17.83 5.27 3.95
C VAL A 99 17.90 6.77 3.78
N LYS A 100 18.13 7.50 4.87
CA LYS A 100 18.38 8.94 4.88
C LYS A 100 19.54 9.24 5.82
N ASP A 101 20.50 10.04 5.36
CA ASP A 101 21.65 10.49 6.18
C ASP A 101 22.43 9.33 6.84
N LEU A 102 22.66 8.24 6.08
CA LEU A 102 23.28 7.00 6.59
C LEU A 102 22.54 6.40 7.80
N SER A 103 21.23 6.61 7.89
CA SER A 103 20.34 6.03 8.89
C SER A 103 19.16 5.35 8.20
N VAL A 104 18.73 4.21 8.73
CA VAL A 104 17.61 3.44 8.18
C VAL A 104 16.83 2.76 9.28
N TYR A 105 15.51 2.71 9.15
CA TYR A 105 14.69 1.89 10.05
C TYR A 105 14.83 0.42 9.65
N ALA A 106 15.17 -0.48 10.58
CA ALA A 106 15.30 -1.90 10.32
C ALA A 106 14.00 -2.65 10.67
N PRO A 107 13.13 -2.95 9.69
CA PRO A 107 11.79 -3.44 9.99
C PRO A 107 11.80 -4.92 10.31
N ASN A 108 10.90 -5.32 11.20
CA ASN A 108 10.36 -6.66 11.38
C ASN A 108 8.85 -6.54 11.13
N VAL A 109 8.26 -7.56 10.50
CA VAL A 109 6.83 -7.55 10.19
C VAL A 109 6.15 -8.76 10.82
N LEU A 110 5.15 -8.50 11.64
CA LEU A 110 4.24 -9.49 12.18
C LEU A 110 2.88 -9.35 11.52
N ILE A 111 2.45 -10.40 10.82
CA ILE A 111 1.11 -10.53 10.26
C ILE A 111 0.24 -11.24 11.28
N LEU A 112 -0.92 -10.65 11.58
CA LEU A 112 -1.93 -11.20 12.46
C LEU A 112 -3.22 -11.48 11.69
N ASP A 113 -3.96 -12.51 12.09
CA ASP A 113 -5.30 -12.79 11.57
C ASP A 113 -6.36 -11.81 12.11
N GLY A 114 -7.62 -12.00 11.70
CA GLY A 114 -8.76 -11.21 12.17
C GLY A 114 -8.97 -11.23 13.69
N GLN A 115 -8.36 -12.17 14.41
CA GLN A 115 -8.42 -12.34 15.87
C GLN A 115 -7.15 -11.82 16.55
N MET A 116 -6.30 -11.08 15.82
CA MET A 116 -5.01 -10.54 16.26
C MET A 116 -4.03 -11.65 16.72
N GLN A 117 -4.12 -12.86 16.17
CA GLN A 117 -3.17 -13.94 16.41
C GLN A 117 -2.09 -13.98 15.33
N PRO A 118 -0.81 -14.24 15.69
CA PRO A 118 0.28 -14.39 14.72
C PRO A 118 -0.02 -15.42 13.63
N SER A 119 0.06 -14.98 12.38
CA SER A 119 -0.13 -15.82 11.18
C SER A 119 1.13 -15.91 10.31
N ALA A 120 1.92 -14.84 10.24
CA ALA A 120 3.22 -14.88 9.57
C ALA A 120 4.19 -13.88 10.21
N PHE A 121 5.48 -14.17 10.13
CA PHE A 121 6.53 -13.33 10.69
C PHE A 121 7.71 -13.20 9.72
N PHE A 122 8.10 -11.96 9.44
CA PHE A 122 9.23 -11.60 8.59
C PHE A 122 10.25 -10.83 9.44
N PRO A 123 11.33 -11.48 9.91
CA PRO A 123 12.36 -10.80 10.69
C PRO A 123 13.17 -9.83 9.81
N SER A 124 13.96 -8.96 10.44
CA SER A 124 14.71 -7.92 9.72
C SER A 124 15.64 -8.43 8.61
N SER A 125 16.16 -9.65 8.75
CA SER A 125 16.97 -10.31 7.72
C SER A 125 16.25 -10.56 6.39
N TYR A 126 14.92 -10.44 6.33
CA TYR A 126 14.15 -10.54 5.09
C TYR A 126 14.20 -9.25 4.27
N PHE A 127 14.57 -8.13 4.88
CA PHE A 127 14.58 -6.82 4.24
C PHE A 127 15.98 -6.55 3.70
N GLN A 128 16.13 -6.75 2.40
CA GLN A 128 17.41 -6.69 1.74
C GLN A 128 17.68 -5.27 1.23
N TYR A 129 18.95 -4.87 1.25
CA TYR A 129 19.36 -3.60 0.68
C TYR A 129 19.10 -3.57 -0.83
N GLN A 130 18.43 -2.50 -1.27
CA GLN A 130 18.20 -2.19 -2.67
C GLN A 130 18.94 -0.90 -3.05
N LYS A 131 19.70 -0.96 -4.15
CA LYS A 131 20.36 0.22 -4.72
C LYS A 131 19.33 1.24 -5.21
N PRO A 132 19.70 2.53 -5.31
CA PRO A 132 18.83 3.57 -5.85
C PRO A 132 18.41 3.23 -7.28
N GLY A 133 17.13 3.45 -7.59
CA GLY A 133 16.57 3.39 -8.93
C GLY A 133 16.25 4.79 -9.47
N MET A 134 15.54 4.85 -10.59
CA MET A 134 15.16 6.12 -11.24
C MET A 134 14.29 7.01 -10.35
N THR A 135 13.44 6.41 -9.51
CA THR A 135 12.46 7.09 -8.64
C THR A 135 12.58 6.72 -7.17
N SER A 136 13.52 5.85 -6.81
CA SER A 136 13.67 5.31 -5.46
C SER A 136 15.11 5.47 -4.97
N GLY A 137 15.25 5.86 -3.70
CA GLY A 137 16.54 5.93 -3.04
C GLY A 137 17.06 4.57 -2.57
N ASN A 138 18.19 4.61 -1.88
CA ASN A 138 18.69 3.51 -1.06
C ASN A 138 17.62 3.10 -0.05
N ARG A 139 17.34 1.80 0.09
CA ARG A 139 16.32 1.30 1.01
C ARG A 139 16.57 -0.14 1.41
N LEU A 140 15.98 -0.55 2.53
CA LEU A 140 15.74 -1.96 2.84
C LEU A 140 14.34 -2.32 2.32
N GLU A 141 14.21 -3.43 1.60
CA GLU A 141 12.94 -3.81 0.96
C GLU A 141 12.65 -5.30 1.08
N ASN A 142 11.38 -5.64 1.26
CA ASN A 142 10.85 -6.99 1.07
C ASN A 142 9.51 -6.93 0.32
N VAL A 143 9.26 -7.93 -0.53
CA VAL A 143 7.96 -8.18 -1.16
C VAL A 143 7.34 -9.42 -0.53
N MET A 144 6.23 -9.23 0.17
CA MET A 144 5.49 -10.28 0.86
C MET A 144 4.24 -10.64 0.04
N LYS A 145 4.10 -11.92 -0.32
CA LYS A 145 2.87 -12.45 -0.93
C LYS A 145 2.09 -13.19 0.14
N LEU A 146 0.91 -12.68 0.48
CA LEU A 146 0.04 -13.22 1.52
C LEU A 146 -1.25 -13.73 0.87
N THR A 147 -1.65 -14.95 1.20
CA THR A 147 -2.94 -15.50 0.79
C THR A 147 -3.77 -15.71 2.04
N PRO A 148 -4.70 -14.78 2.35
CA PRO A 148 -5.57 -14.94 3.50
C PRO A 148 -6.45 -16.19 3.38
N MET A 149 -6.84 -16.77 4.52
CA MET A 149 -7.75 -17.92 4.51
C MET A 149 -9.16 -17.50 4.12
N MET A 150 -9.90 -18.43 3.50
CA MET A 150 -11.32 -18.22 3.16
C MET A 150 -12.13 -17.84 4.40
N GLY A 151 -12.94 -16.78 4.28
CA GLY A 151 -13.79 -16.27 5.35
C GLY A 151 -13.15 -15.18 6.22
N GLN A 152 -11.85 -14.90 6.07
CA GLN A 152 -11.23 -13.73 6.71
C GLN A 152 -11.65 -12.45 5.98
N LYS A 153 -12.14 -11.46 6.73
CA LYS A 153 -12.49 -10.15 6.18
C LYS A 153 -11.30 -9.20 6.15
N GLN A 154 -10.40 -9.32 7.11
CA GLN A 154 -9.20 -8.49 7.22
C GLN A 154 -8.07 -9.23 7.93
N ILE A 155 -6.85 -8.76 7.70
CA ILE A 155 -5.64 -9.10 8.45
C ILE A 155 -5.00 -7.83 8.99
N TYR A 156 -4.11 -7.99 9.95
CA TYR A 156 -3.36 -6.88 10.53
C TYR A 156 -1.87 -7.07 10.27
N MET A 157 -1.18 -5.97 9.94
CA MET A 157 0.26 -5.96 9.73
C MET A 157 0.90 -4.97 10.71
N LEU A 158 1.74 -5.48 11.60
CA LEU A 158 2.53 -4.68 12.52
C LEU A 158 3.98 -4.63 12.04
N VAL A 159 4.49 -3.42 11.81
CA VAL A 159 5.89 -3.16 11.51
C VAL A 159 6.56 -2.56 12.74
N TYR A 160 7.63 -3.18 13.20
CA TYR A 160 8.39 -2.74 14.39
C TYR A 160 9.88 -3.01 14.19
N THR A 161 10.72 -2.58 15.14
CA THR A 161 12.13 -2.96 15.20
C THR A 161 12.48 -3.48 16.59
N THR A 162 13.65 -4.10 16.73
CA THR A 162 14.09 -4.69 18.00
C THR A 162 15.43 -4.10 18.44
N LYS A 163 15.75 -4.21 19.72
CA LYS A 163 17.06 -3.78 20.24
C LYS A 163 18.22 -4.46 19.52
N ARG A 164 18.05 -5.73 19.14
CA ARG A 164 19.04 -6.49 18.37
C ARG A 164 19.25 -5.88 16.99
N ASP A 165 18.19 -5.64 16.25
CA ASP A 165 18.29 -5.09 14.89
C ASP A 165 18.84 -3.66 14.91
N LEU A 166 18.53 -2.88 15.95
CA LEU A 166 19.09 -1.53 16.14
C LEU A 166 20.61 -1.51 16.38
N ALA A 167 21.19 -2.62 16.83
CA ALA A 167 22.63 -2.75 17.00
C ALA A 167 23.35 -3.13 15.69
N GLU A 168 22.61 -3.53 14.66
CA GLU A 168 23.14 -3.91 13.36
C GLU A 168 23.28 -2.70 12.41
N THR A 169 23.89 -2.95 11.26
CA THR A 169 24.14 -1.94 10.24
C THR A 169 23.97 -2.53 8.84
N THR A 170 23.60 -1.70 7.88
CA THR A 170 23.48 -2.08 6.48
C THR A 170 24.58 -1.45 5.65
N ARG A 171 25.36 -2.27 4.94
CA ARG A 171 26.33 -1.80 3.96
C ARG A 171 25.61 -1.49 2.64
N MET A 172 25.83 -0.30 2.10
CA MET A 172 25.25 0.17 0.84
C MET A 172 26.31 0.26 -0.25
N ILE A 173 25.92 0.25 -1.51
CA ILE A 173 26.91 0.41 -2.59
C ILE A 173 27.33 1.88 -2.72
N ASN A 174 28.64 2.12 -2.86
CA ASN A 174 29.16 3.48 -3.06
C ASN A 174 28.62 4.09 -4.37
N PRO A 175 28.11 5.35 -4.36
CA PRO A 175 27.64 6.01 -5.57
C PRO A 175 28.65 6.06 -6.72
N ALA A 176 29.95 6.17 -6.43
CA ALA A 176 31.00 6.17 -7.46
C ALA A 176 31.10 4.82 -8.19
N LYS A 177 30.87 3.71 -7.47
CA LYS A 177 30.81 2.37 -8.08
C LYS A 177 29.59 2.23 -8.99
N LEU A 178 28.43 2.71 -8.55
CA LEU A 178 27.21 2.71 -9.35
C LEU A 178 27.35 3.55 -10.63
N TYR A 179 28.00 4.72 -10.55
CA TYR A 179 28.25 5.55 -11.71
C TYR A 179 29.18 4.86 -12.70
N ALA A 180 30.25 4.23 -12.22
CA ALA A 180 31.18 3.48 -13.07
C ALA A 180 30.50 2.28 -13.76
N GLU A 181 29.66 1.52 -13.03
CA GLU A 181 28.83 0.44 -13.57
C GLU A 181 27.93 0.96 -14.72
N GLY A 182 27.21 2.06 -14.49
CA GLY A 182 26.32 2.64 -15.51
C GLY A 182 27.03 3.23 -16.71
N ALA A 183 28.25 3.74 -16.53
CA ALA A 183 29.09 4.30 -17.60
C ALA A 183 29.93 3.23 -18.34
N ASN A 184 29.85 1.95 -17.95
CA ASN A 184 30.73 0.88 -18.43
C ASN A 184 32.23 1.17 -18.23
N ASN A 185 32.57 1.88 -17.14
CA ASN A 185 33.93 2.19 -16.74
C ASN A 185 34.48 1.16 -15.75
N ALA A 186 35.78 1.18 -15.52
CA ALA A 186 36.39 0.40 -14.43
C ALA A 186 35.81 0.82 -13.07
N ILE A 187 35.38 -0.15 -12.26
CA ILE A 187 34.81 0.09 -10.93
C ILE A 187 35.93 0.57 -9.99
N PRO A 188 35.82 1.77 -9.38
CA PRO A 188 36.83 2.28 -8.46
C PRO A 188 36.91 1.44 -7.17
N ASP A 189 38.14 1.30 -6.65
CA ASP A 189 38.38 0.70 -5.32
C ASP A 189 38.13 1.75 -4.22
N VAL A 190 36.85 2.01 -3.96
CA VAL A 190 36.40 2.92 -2.89
C VAL A 190 35.57 2.17 -1.86
N ALA A 191 35.68 2.56 -0.59
CA ALA A 191 34.90 1.93 0.48
C ALA A 191 33.40 2.22 0.31
N ASP A 192 32.58 1.25 0.71
CA ASP A 192 31.13 1.35 0.66
C ASP A 192 30.58 2.04 1.91
N PRO A 193 29.61 2.97 1.77
CA PRO A 193 28.99 3.60 2.91
C PRO A 193 28.19 2.59 3.74
N VAL A 194 28.14 2.81 5.06
CA VAL A 194 27.41 1.96 6.00
C VAL A 194 26.33 2.79 6.69
N ALA A 195 25.07 2.36 6.56
CA ALA A 195 23.93 2.96 7.23
C ALA A 195 23.71 2.30 8.61
N ARG A 196 23.50 3.12 9.63
CA ARG A 196 23.13 2.66 10.98
C ARG A 196 21.65 2.39 11.07
N HIS A 197 21.26 1.38 11.82
CA HIS A 197 19.85 1.12 12.08
C HIS A 197 19.30 2.09 13.13
N SER A 198 18.03 2.46 13.00
CA SER A 198 17.36 3.47 13.82
C SER A 198 15.93 3.05 14.15
N GLY A 199 15.45 3.43 15.34
CA GLY A 199 14.05 3.21 15.75
C GLY A 199 13.05 4.19 15.11
N GLN A 200 13.54 5.05 14.23
CA GLN A 200 12.82 6.08 13.49
C GLN A 200 13.28 6.08 12.03
N GLY A 201 12.40 6.48 11.11
CA GLY A 201 12.69 6.50 9.68
C GLY A 201 11.44 6.70 8.83
N THR A 202 11.57 6.52 7.52
CA THR A 202 10.43 6.60 6.60
C THR A 202 10.18 5.24 5.99
N LEU A 203 8.96 4.74 6.13
CA LEU A 203 8.47 3.54 5.49
C LEU A 203 7.60 3.90 4.29
N ALA A 204 7.72 3.17 3.19
CA ALA A 204 6.80 3.20 2.07
C ALA A 204 6.18 1.80 1.93
N VAL A 205 4.85 1.74 1.97
CA VAL A 205 4.06 0.50 1.87
C VAL A 205 3.26 0.54 0.58
N GLN A 206 3.46 -0.44 -0.29
CA GLN A 206 2.64 -0.63 -1.48
C GLN A 206 1.88 -1.93 -1.33
N VAL A 207 0.58 -1.91 -1.60
CA VAL A 207 -0.28 -3.10 -1.53
C VAL A 207 -1.06 -3.25 -2.83
N LYS A 208 -1.06 -4.46 -3.38
CA LYS A 208 -1.82 -4.85 -4.57
C LYS A 208 -2.58 -6.15 -4.30
N THR A 209 -3.69 -6.36 -4.99
CA THR A 209 -4.39 -7.65 -5.04
C THR A 209 -4.03 -8.37 -6.33
N GLU A 210 -3.69 -9.66 -6.25
CA GLU A 210 -3.32 -10.44 -7.45
C GLU A 210 -4.53 -10.71 -8.36
N GLN A 211 -5.76 -10.58 -7.86
CA GLN A 211 -6.98 -10.76 -8.68
C GLN A 211 -7.23 -9.61 -9.66
N ASN A 212 -6.59 -8.44 -9.46
CA ASN A 212 -6.82 -7.26 -10.30
C ASN A 212 -5.93 -7.22 -11.56
N SER A 213 -5.36 -8.37 -11.97
CA SER A 213 -4.89 -8.56 -13.34
C SER A 213 -6.12 -8.56 -14.24
N GLY A 214 -6.51 -7.38 -14.72
CA GLY A 214 -7.75 -7.10 -15.44
C GLY A 214 -8.02 -8.05 -16.59
N ASN A 215 -8.83 -9.07 -16.34
CA ASN A 215 -9.46 -9.83 -17.40
C ASN A 215 -10.53 -8.93 -18.03
N ILE A 216 -10.21 -8.34 -19.19
CA ILE A 216 -11.21 -7.69 -20.02
C ILE A 216 -12.08 -8.81 -20.61
N MET A 217 -13.32 -8.97 -20.15
CA MET A 217 -14.28 -9.80 -20.87
C MET A 217 -14.56 -9.18 -22.24
N ILE A 218 -13.95 -9.72 -23.29
CA ILE A 218 -14.28 -9.37 -24.67
C ILE A 218 -15.34 -10.37 -25.15
N GLY A 219 -16.60 -9.94 -25.17
CA GLY A 219 -17.72 -10.73 -25.67
C GLY A 219 -19.04 -10.01 -25.45
N LYS A 220 -19.88 -9.93 -26.49
CA LYS A 220 -21.18 -9.26 -26.46
C LYS A 220 -22.17 -10.09 -25.63
N ILE A 221 -22.18 -9.90 -24.32
CA ILE A 221 -23.18 -10.47 -23.40
C ILE A 221 -24.36 -9.52 -23.22
N PHE A 222 -24.98 -9.10 -24.32
CA PHE A 222 -26.36 -8.61 -24.31
C PHE A 222 -27.01 -9.02 -25.63
N GLY A 223 -27.99 -9.92 -25.53
CA GLY A 223 -28.83 -10.31 -26.65
C GLY A 223 -29.54 -9.09 -27.23
N GLY A 224 -29.12 -8.68 -28.42
CA GLY A 224 -29.91 -7.83 -29.29
C GLY A 224 -30.70 -8.74 -30.22
N SER A 225 -31.98 -8.92 -29.94
CA SER A 225 -32.96 -9.43 -30.90
C SER A 225 -32.88 -8.63 -32.19
N ASP A 226 -32.76 -9.31 -33.33
CA ASP A 226 -32.85 -8.72 -34.67
C ASP A 226 -34.10 -7.85 -34.79
N ALA A 227 -33.91 -6.53 -34.85
CA ALA A 227 -34.98 -5.61 -35.22
C ALA A 227 -35.22 -5.73 -36.74
N LYS A 228 -36.28 -6.44 -37.12
CA LYS A 228 -36.81 -6.42 -38.49
C LYS A 228 -37.28 -4.99 -38.84
N PRO A 229 -37.00 -4.48 -40.05
CA PRO A 229 -37.45 -3.15 -40.45
C PRO A 229 -38.93 -3.19 -40.85
N VAL A 230 -39.75 -2.29 -40.30
CA VAL A 230 -41.16 -2.11 -40.71
C VAL A 230 -41.35 -0.72 -41.31
N VAL A 231 -41.92 -0.75 -42.52
CA VAL A 231 -42.24 0.36 -43.42
C VAL A 231 -43.50 1.11 -42.97
N VAL A 232 -43.51 2.43 -43.20
CA VAL A 232 -44.58 3.38 -42.88
C VAL A 232 -45.69 3.36 -43.94
N GLY A 233 -46.96 3.41 -43.50
CA GLY A 233 -48.02 4.06 -44.28
C GLY A 233 -49.32 3.28 -44.53
N ASN A 234 -50.36 3.71 -43.82
CA ASN A 234 -51.69 4.05 -44.35
C ASN A 234 -52.81 2.99 -44.55
N VAL A 235 -53.90 3.31 -43.82
CA VAL A 235 -55.37 3.20 -44.04
C VAL A 235 -56.17 1.94 -43.60
N ALA A 236 -56.87 2.17 -42.48
CA ALA A 236 -58.10 1.65 -41.84
C ALA A 236 -59.30 1.20 -42.75
N PRO A 237 -60.47 0.76 -42.22
CA PRO A 237 -60.92 0.02 -40.99
C PRO A 237 -62.03 -1.06 -41.37
N PRO A 238 -63.13 -1.41 -40.63
CA PRO A 238 -63.59 -1.29 -39.22
C PRO A 238 -64.30 -2.55 -38.59
N THR A 239 -64.84 -2.36 -37.36
CA THR A 239 -65.98 -3.02 -36.63
C THR A 239 -65.82 -4.43 -36.05
N ALA A 240 -66.47 -4.87 -34.94
CA ALA A 240 -67.12 -4.30 -33.74
C ALA A 240 -67.59 -5.50 -32.85
N TYR A 241 -67.89 -5.26 -31.56
CA TYR A 241 -68.49 -6.16 -30.53
C TYR A 241 -67.57 -7.25 -29.93
N SER A 242 -67.53 -7.57 -28.63
CA SER A 242 -68.36 -7.25 -27.46
C SER A 242 -67.61 -7.61 -26.15
N ALA A 243 -67.95 -6.96 -25.04
CA ALA A 243 -67.46 -7.22 -23.67
C ALA A 243 -68.03 -8.54 -23.07
N PRO A 244 -67.53 -9.01 -21.90
CA PRO A 244 -68.12 -8.54 -20.63
C PRO A 244 -67.14 -8.29 -19.47
N ALA A 245 -67.66 -7.55 -18.49
CA ALA A 245 -67.04 -7.04 -17.28
C ALA A 245 -67.32 -7.91 -16.03
N ALA A 246 -66.50 -7.74 -14.97
CA ALA A 246 -66.93 -7.56 -13.57
C ALA A 246 -65.72 -7.15 -12.68
N ALA A 247 -65.99 -6.23 -11.74
CA ALA A 247 -65.07 -5.54 -10.82
C ALA A 247 -65.00 -6.26 -9.43
N PRO A 248 -64.54 -5.66 -8.30
CA PRO A 248 -63.69 -4.48 -8.03
C PRO A 248 -62.60 -4.70 -6.92
N ALA A 249 -61.87 -3.61 -6.60
CA ALA A 249 -61.20 -3.23 -5.32
C ALA A 249 -59.66 -3.44 -5.19
N PRO A 250 -58.93 -2.70 -4.31
CA PRO A 250 -59.24 -1.46 -3.58
C PRO A 250 -58.17 -0.33 -3.72
N ALA A 251 -58.44 0.76 -3.00
CA ALA A 251 -57.87 2.11 -3.05
C ALA A 251 -56.38 2.31 -2.72
N ALA A 252 -55.88 3.45 -3.20
CA ALA A 252 -54.55 4.00 -3.04
C ALA A 252 -54.29 4.62 -1.65
N ALA A 253 -53.03 4.54 -1.21
CA ALA A 253 -52.38 5.45 -0.26
C ALA A 253 -50.95 5.76 -0.76
N PRO A 254 -50.41 6.96 -0.46
CA PRO A 254 -49.47 7.67 -1.33
C PRO A 254 -48.00 7.28 -1.14
N ALA A 255 -47.26 7.24 -2.24
CA ALA A 255 -45.80 7.09 -2.26
C ALA A 255 -45.11 8.39 -1.79
N PRO A 256 -44.07 8.32 -0.95
CA PRO A 256 -43.28 9.48 -0.53
C PRO A 256 -42.50 10.09 -1.70
N ALA A 257 -42.50 11.43 -1.75
CA ALA A 257 -41.76 12.23 -2.72
C ALA A 257 -40.23 12.05 -2.58
N PRO A 258 -39.47 12.13 -3.69
CA PRO A 258 -38.02 12.04 -3.69
C PRO A 258 -37.38 13.26 -3.00
N ALA A 259 -36.45 13.00 -2.09
CA ALA A 259 -35.68 14.03 -1.41
C ALA A 259 -34.64 14.69 -2.35
N PRO A 260 -34.35 15.99 -2.18
CA PRO A 260 -33.62 16.80 -3.16
C PRO A 260 -32.11 16.56 -3.16
N ALA A 261 -31.52 16.53 -4.35
CA ALA A 261 -30.07 16.62 -4.53
C ALA A 261 -29.54 17.93 -3.89
N ALA A 262 -28.53 17.81 -3.05
CA ALA A 262 -27.86 18.93 -2.42
C ALA A 262 -27.28 19.87 -3.49
N LYS A 263 -27.60 21.15 -3.37
CA LYS A 263 -27.00 22.25 -4.13
C LYS A 263 -25.54 22.38 -3.73
N SER A 264 -24.64 22.30 -4.70
CA SER A 264 -23.23 22.67 -4.58
C SER A 264 -23.12 24.18 -4.34
N GLU A 265 -22.41 24.57 -3.28
CA GLU A 265 -22.06 25.97 -3.00
C GLU A 265 -21.19 26.53 -4.14
N PRO A 266 -21.31 27.83 -4.47
CA PRO A 266 -20.52 28.44 -5.52
C PRO A 266 -19.03 28.41 -5.16
N MET A 267 -18.20 28.00 -6.11
CA MET A 267 -16.74 28.03 -6.02
C MET A 267 -16.24 29.41 -5.56
N LEU A 268 -15.15 29.41 -4.78
CA LEU A 268 -14.39 30.63 -4.50
C LEU A 268 -13.92 31.26 -5.83
N ASN A 269 -14.08 32.59 -5.98
CA ASN A 269 -13.75 33.33 -7.20
C ASN A 269 -12.31 33.09 -7.70
N ASP A 270 -11.36 32.90 -6.77
CA ASP A 270 -9.95 32.64 -7.09
C ASP A 270 -9.76 31.28 -7.79
N THR A 271 -10.55 30.28 -7.39
CA THR A 271 -10.55 28.94 -8.01
C THR A 271 -11.19 29.00 -9.39
N GLU A 272 -12.25 29.79 -9.57
CA GLU A 272 -12.90 29.96 -10.87
C GLU A 272 -11.98 30.62 -11.91
N SER A 273 -11.22 31.64 -11.51
CA SER A 273 -10.21 32.27 -12.37
C SER A 273 -9.13 31.28 -12.82
N TYR A 274 -8.65 30.43 -11.89
CA TYR A 274 -7.65 29.40 -12.19
C TYR A 274 -8.13 28.43 -13.28
N PHE A 275 -9.33 27.87 -13.13
CA PHE A 275 -9.86 26.94 -14.13
C PHE A 275 -10.13 27.62 -15.47
N ASN A 276 -10.65 28.85 -15.47
CA ASN A 276 -10.85 29.61 -16.70
C ASN A 276 -9.55 29.90 -17.45
N HIS A 277 -8.45 30.17 -16.75
CA HIS A 277 -7.15 30.40 -17.35
C HIS A 277 -6.55 29.10 -17.90
N ALA A 278 -6.64 28.01 -17.14
CA ALA A 278 -6.15 26.69 -17.54
C ALA A 278 -6.90 26.13 -18.76
N ILE A 279 -8.22 26.32 -18.82
CA ILE A 279 -9.06 25.95 -19.98
C ILE A 279 -8.63 26.72 -21.22
N LYS A 280 -8.48 28.05 -21.13
CA LYS A 280 -8.00 28.89 -22.25
C LYS A 280 -6.64 28.41 -22.77
N GLN A 281 -5.67 28.21 -21.88
CA GLN A 281 -4.33 27.76 -22.25
C GLN A 281 -4.32 26.38 -22.91
N ALA A 282 -5.14 25.44 -22.44
CA ALA A 282 -5.23 24.11 -23.03
C ALA A 282 -5.84 24.17 -24.44
N VAL A 283 -6.89 24.98 -24.63
CA VAL A 283 -7.46 25.22 -25.96
C VAL A 283 -6.44 25.91 -26.86
N ASP A 284 -5.71 26.93 -26.38
CA ASP A 284 -4.66 27.66 -27.09
C ASP A 284 -3.51 26.75 -27.55
N LYS A 285 -3.24 25.67 -26.82
CA LYS A 285 -2.25 24.65 -27.20
C LYS A 285 -2.80 23.56 -28.13
N GLY A 286 -4.11 23.55 -28.40
CA GLY A 286 -4.77 22.50 -29.18
C GLY A 286 -5.07 21.23 -28.38
N ASP A 287 -4.82 21.24 -27.06
CA ASP A 287 -5.04 20.12 -26.15
C ASP A 287 -6.52 20.08 -25.70
N ILE A 288 -7.42 19.79 -26.65
CA ILE A 288 -8.88 19.80 -26.40
C ILE A 288 -9.27 18.79 -25.31
N ASP A 289 -8.65 17.61 -25.26
CA ASP A 289 -8.90 16.59 -24.24
C ASP A 289 -8.58 17.09 -22.82
N LYS A 290 -7.50 17.87 -22.69
CA LYS A 290 -7.10 18.48 -21.42
C LYS A 290 -8.07 19.59 -21.03
N ALA A 291 -8.50 20.41 -21.99
CA ALA A 291 -9.48 21.46 -21.77
C ALA A 291 -10.85 20.89 -21.33
N LEU A 292 -11.28 19.75 -21.89
CA LEU A 292 -12.50 19.06 -21.48
C LEU A 292 -12.41 18.47 -20.07
N LYS A 293 -11.26 17.90 -19.69
CA LYS A 293 -11.04 17.42 -18.31
C LYS A 293 -11.09 18.56 -17.29
N LEU A 294 -10.46 19.70 -17.61
CA LEU A 294 -10.49 20.89 -16.77
C LEU A 294 -11.88 21.52 -16.66
N LEU A 295 -12.67 21.48 -17.75
CA LEU A 295 -14.06 21.89 -17.75
C LEU A 295 -14.92 21.04 -16.80
N ASN A 296 -14.89 19.71 -16.97
CA ASN A 296 -15.68 18.80 -16.15
C ASN A 296 -15.31 18.90 -14.66
N GLU A 297 -14.03 19.12 -14.36
CA GLU A 297 -13.54 19.33 -13.01
C GLU A 297 -14.06 20.64 -12.42
N ALA A 298 -14.02 21.74 -13.18
CA ALA A 298 -14.56 23.02 -12.75
C ALA A 298 -16.08 22.97 -12.53
N GLU A 299 -16.83 22.27 -13.40
CA GLU A 299 -18.28 22.09 -13.24
C GLU A 299 -18.63 21.23 -12.03
N ARG A 300 -17.86 20.17 -11.79
CA ARG A 300 -18.00 19.32 -10.59
C ARG A 300 -17.79 20.11 -9.31
N LEU A 301 -16.93 21.12 -9.35
CA LEU A 301 -16.68 22.03 -8.24
C LEU A 301 -17.69 23.19 -8.18
N GLY A 302 -18.64 23.29 -9.12
CA GLY A 302 -19.70 24.30 -9.10
C GLY A 302 -19.39 25.58 -9.89
N SER A 303 -18.40 25.57 -10.78
CA SER A 303 -18.13 26.71 -11.67
C SER A 303 -19.30 26.96 -12.62
N THR A 304 -19.73 28.22 -12.71
CA THR A 304 -20.78 28.64 -13.63
C THR A 304 -20.23 29.24 -14.93
N SER A 305 -18.94 29.61 -14.96
CA SER A 305 -18.30 30.24 -16.12
C SER A 305 -17.41 29.31 -16.96
N ALA A 306 -16.97 28.16 -16.45
CA ALA A 306 -16.03 27.25 -17.13
C ALA A 306 -16.51 26.80 -18.52
N ARG A 307 -17.79 26.43 -18.65
CA ARG A 307 -18.39 26.00 -19.94
C ARG A 307 -18.39 27.11 -20.97
N LYS A 308 -18.75 28.33 -20.56
CA LYS A 308 -18.75 29.51 -21.43
C LYS A 308 -17.33 29.84 -21.88
N THR A 309 -16.35 29.75 -20.99
CA THR A 309 -14.93 29.95 -21.30
C THR A 309 -14.45 28.94 -22.33
N PHE A 310 -14.70 27.65 -22.14
CA PHE A 310 -14.34 26.59 -23.12
C PHE A 310 -14.92 26.86 -24.52
N ILE A 311 -16.23 27.14 -24.60
CA ILE A 311 -16.91 27.39 -25.88
C ILE A 311 -16.31 28.63 -26.58
N SER A 312 -16.03 29.70 -25.84
CA SER A 312 -15.44 30.92 -26.40
C SER A 312 -14.02 30.69 -26.93
N SER A 313 -13.22 29.91 -26.23
CA SER A 313 -11.83 29.60 -26.62
C SER A 313 -11.76 28.69 -27.84
N VAL A 314 -12.66 27.71 -27.96
CA VAL A 314 -12.69 26.80 -29.12
C VAL A 314 -13.23 27.53 -30.36
N LYS A 315 -14.20 28.43 -30.18
CA LYS A 315 -14.77 29.24 -31.28
C LYS A 315 -13.79 30.28 -31.82
N GLY A 316 -12.85 30.78 -31.01
CA GLY A 316 -11.82 31.74 -31.43
C GLY A 316 -10.66 31.14 -32.25
N LYS A 317 -10.65 29.81 -32.45
CA LYS A 317 -9.62 29.08 -33.20
C LYS A 317 -10.02 28.63 -34.61
N GLY A 318 -11.26 28.93 -35.00
CA GLY A 318 -11.78 28.70 -36.36
C GLY A 318 -11.61 29.92 -37.25
#